data_AF-A0A7K1IT34-F1
#
_entry.id   AF-A0A7K1IT34-F1
#
_cell.length_a   1.000
_cell.length_b   1.000
_cell.length_c   1.000
_cell.angle_alpha   90.00
_cell.angle_beta   90.00
_cell.angle_gamma   90.00
#
_symmetry.space_group_name_H-M   'P 1'
#
loop_
_entity.id
_entity.type
_entity.pdbx_description
1 polymer ?
#
loop_
_entity_poly.entity_id
_entity_poly.type
_entity_poly.pdbx_seq_one_letter_code
_entity_poly.pdbx_strand_id
1 'polypeptide(L)'
;MKDADQDLQPVQLPDDRWTTGADVDRTRFAVAWRGYRMGQVDDVLDRISRDLVQCLDYIEQLTEVITAAGKVAPPRPQPIVSQTHIEQAEGEDNTDASNSAGSDPAASTDADESSL
;
A
#
# COMPACT_ATOMS: atom_id res chain seq x y z
N MET A 1 6.55 -27.14 -5.97
CA MET A 1 6.27 -25.85 -5.31
C MET A 1 6.43 -24.74 -6.33
N LYS A 2 5.36 -24.45 -7.08
CA LYS A 2 5.09 -23.09 -7.56
C LYS A 2 3.93 -22.58 -6.70
N ASP A 3 3.57 -21.32 -6.80
CA ASP A 3 2.29 -20.74 -6.33
C ASP A 3 2.30 -19.90 -5.05
N ALA A 4 3.46 -19.54 -4.45
CA ALA A 4 3.47 -18.50 -3.40
C ALA A 4 3.55 -17.06 -3.97
N ASP A 5 4.16 -16.90 -5.15
CA ASP A 5 4.34 -15.59 -5.81
C ASP A 5 3.13 -15.12 -6.65
N GLN A 6 2.21 -16.03 -6.98
CA GLN A 6 1.02 -15.65 -7.78
C GLN A 6 0.00 -14.84 -6.97
N ASP A 7 0.05 -14.92 -5.64
CA ASP A 7 -0.92 -14.27 -4.76
C ASP A 7 -0.72 -12.75 -4.63
N LEU A 8 0.36 -12.18 -5.20
CA LEU A 8 0.66 -10.75 -5.16
C LEU A 8 0.51 -10.09 -6.54
N GLN A 9 -0.55 -10.42 -7.30
CA GLN A 9 -0.82 -9.65 -8.51
C GLN A 9 -0.92 -8.16 -8.14
N PRO A 10 -0.07 -7.30 -8.73
CA PRO A 10 -0.05 -5.89 -8.39
C PRO A 10 -1.43 -5.28 -8.66
N VAL A 11 -1.84 -4.37 -7.78
CA VAL A 11 -3.07 -3.58 -7.94
C VAL A 11 -3.02 -2.90 -9.31
N GLN A 12 -3.92 -3.31 -10.21
CA GLN A 12 -3.96 -2.83 -11.58
C GLN A 12 -4.80 -1.57 -11.68
N LEU A 13 -4.18 -0.44 -11.37
CA LEU A 13 -4.74 0.89 -11.67
C LEU A 13 -4.12 1.43 -12.96
N PRO A 14 -4.82 2.30 -13.70
CA PRO A 14 -4.27 2.90 -14.90
C PRO A 14 -3.15 3.88 -14.57
N ASP A 15 -2.03 3.76 -15.30
CA ASP A 15 -0.89 4.65 -15.17
C ASP A 15 -0.96 5.87 -16.12
N ASP A 16 -1.70 5.71 -17.22
CA ASP A 16 -1.81 6.66 -18.33
C ASP A 16 -2.95 7.66 -18.17
N ARG A 17 -3.89 7.38 -17.26
CA ARG A 17 -5.05 8.23 -16.98
C ARG A 17 -5.40 8.22 -15.50
N TRP A 18 -6.24 9.17 -15.11
CA TRP A 18 -6.78 9.21 -13.75
C TRP A 18 -7.65 7.98 -13.47
N THR A 19 -7.48 7.45 -12.25
CA THR A 19 -8.33 6.40 -11.69
C THR A 19 -9.77 6.89 -11.57
N THR A 20 -10.70 6.09 -12.06
CA THR A 20 -12.14 6.29 -11.91
C THR A 20 -12.70 5.37 -10.83
N GLY A 21 -13.93 5.63 -10.35
CA GLY A 21 -14.60 4.70 -9.42
C GLY A 21 -14.68 3.27 -9.96
N ALA A 22 -14.97 3.12 -11.27
CA ALA A 22 -15.03 1.81 -11.92
C ALA A 22 -13.70 1.05 -11.91
N ASP A 23 -12.56 1.75 -11.86
CA ASP A 23 -11.24 1.13 -11.76
C ASP A 23 -11.00 0.62 -10.32
N VAL A 24 -11.43 1.40 -9.33
CA VAL A 24 -11.38 0.99 -7.90
C VAL A 24 -12.26 -0.24 -7.67
N ASP A 25 -13.49 -0.26 -8.19
CA ASP A 25 -14.43 -1.38 -8.03
C ASP A 25 -13.90 -2.70 -8.63
N ARG A 26 -13.10 -2.60 -9.70
CA ARG A 26 -12.49 -3.75 -10.38
C ARG A 26 -11.18 -4.20 -9.74
N THR A 27 -10.60 -3.37 -8.86
CA THR A 27 -9.34 -3.70 -8.20
C THR A 27 -9.52 -4.92 -7.30
N ARG A 28 -8.51 -5.81 -7.29
CA ARG A 28 -8.49 -6.99 -6.44
C ARG A 28 -7.24 -6.96 -5.58
N PHE A 29 -7.41 -7.29 -4.31
CA PHE A 29 -6.35 -7.27 -3.31
C PHE A 29 -6.02 -8.69 -2.86
N ALA A 30 -4.74 -8.95 -2.63
CA ALA A 30 -4.27 -10.16 -1.98
C ALA A 30 -4.70 -10.19 -0.50
N VAL A 31 -5.01 -11.38 0.03
CA VAL A 31 -5.38 -11.54 1.44
C VAL A 31 -4.17 -12.02 2.24
N ALA A 32 -3.80 -11.31 3.31
CA ALA A 32 -2.72 -11.71 4.21
C ALA A 32 -3.22 -12.03 5.62
N TRP A 33 -2.55 -12.98 6.30
CA TRP A 33 -2.89 -13.47 7.65
C TRP A 33 -2.89 -12.40 8.76
N ARG A 34 -2.29 -11.24 8.53
CA ARG A 34 -2.27 -10.08 9.44
C ARG A 34 -2.88 -8.81 8.81
N GLY A 35 -3.94 -8.98 8.02
CA GLY A 35 -4.57 -7.92 7.26
C GLY A 35 -5.66 -7.11 7.98
N TYR A 36 -6.01 -5.98 7.37
CA TYR A 36 -7.25 -5.26 7.64
C TYR A 36 -8.48 -6.17 7.44
N ARG A 37 -9.59 -5.87 8.12
CA ARG A 37 -10.84 -6.60 7.90
C ARG A 37 -11.37 -6.25 6.51
N MET A 38 -11.48 -7.25 5.63
CA MET A 38 -11.89 -7.03 4.24
C MET A 38 -13.22 -6.29 4.12
N GLY A 39 -14.24 -6.63 4.93
CA GLY A 39 -15.50 -5.89 4.91
C GLY A 39 -15.36 -4.38 5.20
N GLN A 40 -14.47 -3.98 6.11
CA GLN A 40 -14.22 -2.55 6.37
C GLN A 40 -13.46 -1.88 5.22
N VAL A 41 -12.54 -2.61 4.59
CA VAL A 41 -11.80 -2.11 3.43
C VAL A 41 -12.75 -1.95 2.24
N ASP A 42 -13.60 -2.95 1.99
CA ASP A 42 -14.61 -2.94 0.93
C ASP A 42 -15.58 -1.76 1.11
N ASP A 43 -16.09 -1.54 2.33
CA ASP A 43 -16.96 -0.39 2.63
C ASP A 43 -16.29 0.96 2.31
N VAL A 44 -15.00 1.10 2.63
CA VAL A 44 -14.22 2.32 2.36
C VAL A 44 -13.96 2.47 0.86
N LEU A 45 -13.58 1.39 0.16
CA LEU A 45 -13.34 1.41 -1.27
C LEU A 45 -14.61 1.74 -2.06
N ASP A 46 -15.74 1.16 -1.69
CA ASP A 46 -17.05 1.47 -2.24
C ASP A 46 -17.42 2.94 -2.07
N ARG A 47 -17.11 3.50 -0.89
CA ARG A 47 -17.33 4.92 -0.62
C ARG A 47 -16.43 5.79 -1.51
N ILE A 48 -15.14 5.49 -1.57
CA ILE A 48 -14.17 6.24 -2.38
C ILE A 48 -14.51 6.15 -3.86
N SER A 49 -14.93 4.99 -4.35
CA SER A 49 -15.37 4.80 -5.74
C SER A 49 -16.50 5.76 -6.12
N ARG A 50 -17.53 5.85 -5.26
CA ARG A 50 -18.64 6.81 -5.43
C ARG A 50 -18.18 8.26 -5.34
N ASP A 51 -17.34 8.57 -4.36
CA ASP A 51 -16.80 9.93 -4.20
C ASP A 51 -15.95 10.34 -5.42
N LEU A 52 -15.21 9.41 -6.05
CA LEU A 52 -14.45 9.66 -7.28
C LEU A 52 -15.34 9.98 -8.48
N VAL A 53 -16.43 9.24 -8.66
CA VAL A 53 -17.43 9.54 -9.70
C VAL A 53 -17.97 10.96 -9.49
N GLN A 54 -18.40 11.28 -8.28
CA GLN A 54 -18.91 12.61 -7.96
C GLN A 54 -17.87 13.72 -8.21
N CYS A 55 -16.62 13.50 -7.83
CA CYS A 55 -15.56 14.48 -8.05
C CYS A 55 -15.28 14.70 -9.55
N LEU A 56 -15.23 13.64 -10.34
CA LEU A 56 -14.98 13.73 -11.78
C LEU A 56 -16.12 14.45 -12.50
N ASP A 57 -17.37 14.11 -12.18
CA ASP A 57 -18.56 14.79 -12.72
C ASP A 57 -18.57 16.28 -12.33
N TYR A 58 -18.17 16.59 -11.10
CA TYR A 58 -18.08 17.98 -10.64
C TYR A 58 -16.98 18.77 -11.37
N ILE A 59 -15.83 18.14 -11.62
CA ILE A 59 -14.73 18.74 -12.40
C ILE A 59 -15.16 19.00 -13.85
N GLU A 60 -15.89 18.07 -14.47
CA GLU A 60 -16.42 18.23 -15.82
C GLU A 60 -17.39 19.41 -15.88
N GLN A 61 -18.39 19.44 -14.99
CA GLN A 61 -19.33 20.55 -14.89
C GLN A 61 -18.63 21.90 -14.67
N LEU A 62 -17.62 21.96 -13.79
CA LEU A 62 -16.90 23.19 -13.54
C LEU A 62 -16.07 23.62 -14.77
N THR A 63 -15.51 22.66 -15.50
CA THR A 63 -14.77 22.92 -16.75
C THR A 63 -15.71 23.49 -17.82
N GLU A 64 -16.92 22.95 -17.95
CA GLU A 64 -17.96 23.50 -18.83
C GLU A 64 -18.35 24.93 -18.44
N VAL A 65 -18.56 25.20 -17.15
CA VAL A 65 -18.89 26.56 -16.68
C VAL A 65 -17.75 27.56 -16.96
N ILE A 66 -16.50 27.16 -16.71
CA ILE A 66 -15.33 28.02 -16.97
C ILE A 66 -15.20 28.33 -18.46
N THR A 67 -15.34 27.31 -19.31
CA THR A 67 -15.25 27.46 -20.77
C THR A 67 -16.41 28.26 -21.35
N ALA A 68 -17.64 28.05 -20.87
CA ALA A 68 -18.81 28.85 -21.23
C ALA A 68 -18.68 30.33 -20.83
N ALA A 69 -17.98 30.61 -19.72
CA ALA A 69 -17.64 31.97 -19.31
C ALA A 69 -16.50 32.60 -20.14
N GLY A 70 -16.04 31.94 -21.21
CA GLY A 70 -14.97 32.41 -22.09
C GLY A 70 -13.57 32.32 -21.47
N LYS A 71 -13.42 31.59 -20.36
CA LYS A 71 -12.13 31.37 -19.70
C LYS A 71 -11.54 30.03 -20.12
N VAL A 72 -10.22 29.95 -20.18
CA VAL A 72 -9.53 28.69 -20.41
C VAL A 72 -9.44 27.95 -19.08
N ALA A 73 -9.99 26.73 -19.03
CA ALA A 73 -9.83 25.86 -17.88
C ALA A 73 -8.37 25.42 -17.72
N PRO A 74 -7.84 25.36 -16.49
CA PRO A 74 -6.49 24.86 -16.28
C PRO A 74 -6.36 23.42 -16.80
N PRO A 75 -5.20 23.05 -17.37
CA PRO A 75 -4.98 21.68 -17.80
C PRO A 75 -5.07 20.74 -16.59
N ARG A 76 -5.73 19.59 -16.77
CA ARG A 76 -5.81 18.57 -15.73
C ARG A 76 -4.38 18.10 -15.38
N PRO A 77 -4.03 18.00 -14.09
CA PRO A 77 -2.73 17.46 -13.70
C PRO A 77 -2.56 16.02 -14.17
N GLN A 78 -1.31 15.56 -14.30
CA GLN A 78 -1.04 14.16 -14.62
C GLN A 78 -1.43 13.25 -13.43
N PRO A 79 -1.88 12.02 -13.68
CA PRO A 79 -2.12 11.06 -12.61
C PRO A 79 -0.82 10.76 -11.86
N ILE A 80 -0.92 10.59 -10.54
CA ILE A 80 0.22 10.20 -9.71
C ILE A 80 0.29 8.67 -9.72
N VAL A 81 1.39 8.14 -10.25
CA VAL A 81 1.69 6.70 -10.27
C VAL A 81 2.66 6.34 -9.15
N SER A 82 2.26 5.40 -8.30
CA SER A 82 3.12 4.88 -7.22
C SER A 82 4.11 3.86 -7.78
N GLN A 83 5.40 4.20 -7.81
CA GLN A 83 6.48 3.27 -8.18
C GLN A 83 6.61 2.20 -7.09
N THR A 84 6.00 1.03 -7.28
CA THR A 84 6.19 -0.06 -6.32
C THR A 84 7.34 -0.93 -6.78
N HIS A 85 8.53 -0.61 -6.26
CA HIS A 85 9.70 -1.48 -6.26
C HIS A 85 9.60 -2.37 -5.02
N ILE A 86 9.20 -3.63 -5.20
CA ILE A 86 9.37 -4.66 -4.17
C ILE A 86 10.54 -5.55 -4.63
N GLU A 87 11.75 -5.15 -4.28
CA GLU A 87 12.87 -6.09 -4.17
C GLU A 87 13.19 -6.28 -2.68
N GLN A 88 13.52 -7.52 -2.32
CA GLN A 88 14.10 -7.99 -1.05
C GLN A 88 13.14 -8.35 0.09
N ALA A 89 12.61 -9.57 0.00
CA ALA A 89 12.52 -10.46 1.16
C ALA A 89 12.65 -11.93 0.71
N GLU A 90 13.76 -12.27 0.04
CA GLU A 90 14.16 -13.67 -0.08
C GLU A 90 14.99 -14.04 1.15
N GLY A 91 14.51 -15.05 1.88
CA GLY A 91 15.04 -15.45 3.17
C GLY A 91 16.42 -16.06 3.09
N GLU A 92 17.32 -15.58 3.94
CA GLU A 92 18.47 -16.35 4.39
C GLU A 92 17.99 -17.37 5.42
N ASP A 93 17.55 -18.53 4.93
CA ASP A 93 17.56 -19.78 5.68
C ASP A 93 19.02 -20.16 5.92
N ASN A 94 19.54 -19.80 7.10
CA ASN A 94 20.79 -20.34 7.60
C ASN A 94 20.51 -21.21 8.81
N THR A 95 20.01 -22.41 8.54
CA THR A 95 20.07 -23.53 9.48
C THR A 95 21.02 -24.56 8.90
N ASP A 96 22.24 -24.69 9.44
CA ASP A 96 22.67 -25.89 10.18
C ASP A 96 24.18 -25.91 10.49
N ALA A 97 24.48 -26.52 11.63
CA ALA A 97 25.71 -27.21 12.03
C ALA A 97 26.85 -26.43 12.72
N SER A 98 26.77 -26.50 14.05
CA SER A 98 27.83 -26.98 14.95
C SER A 98 29.14 -26.19 15.07
N ASN A 99 29.32 -25.57 16.25
CA ASN A 99 30.44 -26.01 17.09
C ASN A 99 30.15 -25.83 18.59
N SER A 100 30.13 -26.96 19.30
CA SER A 100 30.09 -27.07 20.75
C SER A 100 31.51 -26.99 21.34
N ALA A 101 31.77 -26.02 22.21
CA ALA A 101 32.75 -26.06 23.31
C ALA A 101 32.60 -24.70 24.03
N GLY A 102 32.05 -24.59 25.24
CA GLY A 102 32.66 -25.11 26.46
C GLY A 102 33.71 -24.12 26.98
N SER A 103 33.33 -23.20 27.87
CA SER A 103 34.07 -22.87 29.10
C SER A 103 33.45 -21.69 29.88
N ASP A 104 32.83 -22.08 30.99
CA ASP A 104 32.74 -21.52 32.34
C ASP A 104 32.37 -20.06 32.70
N PRO A 105 31.66 -19.89 33.84
CA PRO A 105 31.19 -18.62 34.38
C PRO A 105 32.13 -18.07 35.48
N ALA A 106 32.44 -16.77 35.45
CA ALA A 106 32.75 -15.97 36.64
C ALA A 106 33.02 -14.52 36.25
N ALA A 107 32.21 -13.59 36.77
CA ALA A 107 32.67 -12.45 37.58
C ALA A 107 31.56 -11.39 37.66
N SER A 108 30.90 -11.41 38.82
CA SER A 108 30.25 -10.30 39.51
C SER A 108 30.88 -8.93 39.26
N THR A 109 30.04 -7.91 39.12
CA THR A 109 30.16 -6.65 39.90
C THR A 109 28.81 -5.94 39.89
N ASP A 110 28.17 -5.97 41.06
CA ASP A 110 27.12 -5.07 41.51
C ASP A 110 27.48 -3.60 41.25
N ALA A 111 26.53 -2.85 40.70
CA ALA A 111 26.51 -1.39 40.79
C ALA A 111 25.07 -0.96 41.07
N ASP A 112 24.75 -1.05 42.36
CA ASP A 112 24.05 -0.14 43.25
C ASP A 112 22.87 0.72 42.73
N GLU A 113 21.89 0.73 43.61
CA GLU A 113 20.49 1.11 43.50
C GLU A 113 20.25 2.61 43.33
N SER A 114 19.03 2.90 42.89
CA SER A 114 18.43 4.23 42.86
C SER A 114 18.07 4.73 44.27
N SER A 115 18.07 6.06 44.45
CA SER A 115 17.10 6.83 45.26
C SER A 115 16.93 6.52 46.75
N LEU A 116 17.45 7.38 47.65
CA LEU A 116 16.72 8.44 48.38
C LEU A 116 17.63 9.11 49.43
#